data_AF-A0A7Y0SD81-F1
#
_entry.id   AF-A0A7Y0SD81-F1
#
_cell.length_a   1.000
_cell.length_b   1.000
_cell.length_c   1.000
_cell.angle_alpha   90.00
_cell.angle_beta   90.00
_cell.angle_gamma   90.00
#
_symmetry.space_group_name_H-M   'P 1'
#
loop_
_entity.id
_entity.type
_entity.pdbx_description
1 polymer ?
#
loop_
_entity_poly.entity_id
_entity_poly.type
_entity_poly.pdbx_seq_one_letter_code
_entity_poly.pdbx_strand_id
1 'polypeptide(L)'
;GLIPPLVENPSFVIRKKATRVFTFDDYIKAGTLSKEAANVLRKLIVDKRNILVAGGTGSGKTTFGNALLHQISMVAPDERMVIIEDTNELQCSAP
;
A
#
# COMPACT_ATOMS: atom_id res chain seq x y z
N GLY A 1 18.43 8.25 -13.56
CA GLY A 1 19.58 7.62 -14.25
C GLY A 1 20.85 8.15 -13.65
N LEU A 2 21.96 7.44 -13.85
CA LEU A 2 23.30 7.82 -13.40
C LEU A 2 24.17 8.00 -14.67
N ILE A 3 25.03 9.00 -14.69
CA ILE A 3 25.97 9.29 -15.79
C ILE A 3 27.38 9.54 -15.24
N PRO A 4 28.45 9.47 -16.06
CA PRO A 4 29.80 9.79 -15.62
C PRO A 4 29.94 11.18 -15.00
N PRO A 5 30.81 11.34 -13.97
CA PRO A 5 31.72 10.33 -13.39
C PRO A 5 31.11 9.47 -12.27
N LEU A 6 29.81 9.62 -11.96
CA LEU A 6 29.17 8.84 -10.88
C LEU A 6 29.12 7.33 -11.18
N VAL A 7 29.16 6.97 -12.47
CA VAL A 7 29.24 5.61 -13.02
C VAL A 7 30.14 5.62 -14.26
N GLU A 8 30.79 4.49 -14.59
CA GLU A 8 31.68 4.39 -15.77
C GLU A 8 30.95 4.61 -17.10
N ASN A 9 29.74 4.07 -17.24
CA ASN A 9 28.88 4.23 -18.41
C ASN A 9 27.47 4.65 -17.96
N PRO A 10 26.71 5.43 -18.76
CA PRO A 10 25.33 5.79 -18.43
C PRO A 10 24.47 4.58 -18.04
N SER A 11 23.76 4.68 -16.92
CA SER A 11 22.95 3.59 -16.37
C SER A 11 21.59 4.11 -15.87
N PHE A 12 20.55 3.29 -15.97
CA PHE A 12 19.22 3.64 -15.47
C PHE A 12 18.49 2.40 -14.94
N VAL A 13 17.54 2.64 -14.05
CA VAL A 13 16.67 1.61 -13.48
C VAL A 13 15.24 2.01 -13.77
N ILE A 14 14.47 1.07 -14.33
CA ILE A 14 13.04 1.23 -14.53
C ILE A 14 12.32 0.48 -13.41
N ARG A 15 11.66 1.23 -12.53
CA ARG A 15 10.78 0.68 -11.49
C ARG A 15 9.37 0.62 -12.03
N LYS A 16 8.85 -0.59 -12.27
CA LYS A 16 7.46 -0.78 -12.67
C LYS A 16 6.55 -0.67 -11.46
N LYS A 17 5.47 0.09 -11.60
CA LYS A 17 4.39 0.11 -10.59
C LYS A 17 3.77 -1.28 -10.47
N ALA A 18 3.43 -1.68 -9.25
CA ALA A 18 2.64 -2.89 -9.05
C ALA A 18 1.33 -2.79 -9.84
N THR A 19 0.91 -3.84 -10.52
CA THR A 19 -0.31 -3.83 -11.33
C THR A 19 -1.55 -4.32 -10.58
N ARG A 20 -1.35 -5.00 -9.45
CA ARG A 20 -2.41 -5.62 -8.64
C ARG A 20 -2.36 -5.09 -7.21
N VAL A 21 -3.53 -4.75 -6.68
CA VAL A 21 -3.74 -4.53 -5.25
C VAL A 21 -4.07 -5.87 -4.58
N PHE A 22 -3.38 -6.19 -3.49
CA PHE A 22 -3.70 -7.36 -2.66
C PHE A 22 -4.75 -6.96 -1.63
N THR A 23 -5.85 -7.70 -1.58
CA THR A 23 -6.96 -7.41 -0.65
C THR A 23 -6.75 -8.11 0.69
N PHE A 24 -7.49 -7.72 1.74
CA PHE A 24 -7.48 -8.46 3.00
C PHE A 24 -7.81 -9.94 2.81
N ASP A 25 -8.70 -10.28 1.89
CA ASP A 25 -9.05 -11.67 1.60
C ASP A 25 -7.90 -12.44 0.96
N ASP A 26 -7.07 -11.77 0.13
CA ASP A 26 -5.84 -12.37 -0.40
C ASP A 26 -4.85 -12.66 0.74
N TYR A 27 -4.67 -11.73 1.68
CA TYR A 27 -3.79 -11.92 2.84
C TYR A 27 -4.30 -13.02 3.79
N ILE A 28 -5.63 -13.15 3.96
CA ILE A 28 -6.25 -14.22 4.73
C ILE A 28 -6.04 -15.57 4.06
N LYS A 29 -6.26 -15.66 2.74
CA LYS A 29 -6.01 -16.88 1.96
C LYS A 29 -4.54 -17.30 2.02
N ALA A 30 -3.62 -16.33 2.01
CA ALA A 30 -2.19 -16.56 2.15
C ALA A 30 -1.74 -16.88 3.59
N GLY A 31 -2.63 -16.78 4.59
CA GLY A 31 -2.32 -17.03 6.01
C GLY A 31 -1.45 -15.95 6.67
N THR A 32 -1.19 -14.83 5.99
CA THR A 32 -0.36 -13.74 6.51
C THR A 32 -1.17 -12.76 7.39
N LEU A 33 -2.50 -12.75 7.25
CA LEU A 33 -3.42 -11.99 8.08
C LEU A 33 -4.53 -12.92 8.59
N SER A 34 -4.77 -12.96 9.90
CA SER A 34 -5.91 -13.74 10.43
C SER A 34 -7.25 -13.02 10.15
N LYS A 35 -8.34 -13.79 10.15
CA LYS A 35 -9.70 -13.22 9.97
C LYS A 35 -10.04 -12.24 11.09
N GLU A 36 -9.62 -12.56 12.31
CA GLU A 36 -9.85 -11.76 13.51
C GLU A 36 -9.11 -10.42 13.41
N ALA A 37 -7.83 -10.45 13.00
CA ALA A 37 -7.03 -9.24 12.79
C ALA A 37 -7.60 -8.37 11.66
N ALA A 38 -8.04 -8.98 10.56
CA ALA A 38 -8.71 -8.26 9.48
C ALA A 38 -9.99 -7.56 9.97
N ASN A 39 -10.80 -8.23 10.80
CA ASN A 39 -12.01 -7.63 11.37
C ASN A 39 -11.70 -6.46 12.31
N VAL A 40 -10.65 -6.57 13.12
CA VAL A 40 -10.18 -5.45 13.96
C VAL A 40 -9.77 -4.27 13.08
N LEU A 41 -8.98 -4.50 12.02
CA LEU A 41 -8.58 -3.43 11.11
C LEU A 41 -9.76 -2.76 10.41
N ARG A 42 -10.75 -3.55 9.96
CA ARG A 42 -12.00 -3.00 9.38
C ARG A 42 -12.73 -2.10 10.36
N LYS A 43 -12.84 -2.51 11.62
CA LYS A 43 -13.45 -1.69 12.67
C LYS A 43 -12.66 -0.40 12.91
N LEU A 44 -11.34 -0.47 12.99
CA LEU A 44 -10.49 0.71 13.17
C LEU A 44 -10.62 1.72 12.02
N ILE A 45 -10.78 1.22 10.78
CA ILE A 45 -11.05 2.06 9.61
C ILE A 45 -12.39 2.78 9.74
N VAL A 46 -13.46 2.05 10.06
CA VAL A 46 -14.81 2.64 10.24
C VAL A 46 -14.81 3.65 11.39
N ASP A 47 -14.10 3.36 12.48
CA ASP A 47 -13.92 4.24 13.63
C ASP A 47 -12.93 5.41 13.36
N LYS A 48 -12.42 5.52 12.12
CA LYS A 48 -11.48 6.56 11.66
C LYS A 48 -10.25 6.71 12.54
N ARG A 49 -9.70 5.59 12.99
CA ARG A 49 -8.49 5.56 13.83
C ARG A 49 -7.25 5.75 12.96
N ASN A 50 -6.24 6.38 13.55
CA ASN A 50 -4.92 6.48 12.92
C ASN A 50 -4.26 5.10 12.89
N ILE A 51 -3.80 4.66 11.71
CA ILE A 51 -3.13 3.37 11.50
C ILE A 51 -1.73 3.63 10.95
N LEU A 52 -0.71 3.11 11.66
CA LEU A 52 0.68 3.14 11.21
C LEU A 52 1.10 1.75 10.74
N VAL A 53 1.52 1.64 9.47
CA VAL A 53 2.10 0.39 8.94
C VAL A 53 3.63 0.46 9.09
N ALA A 54 4.17 -0.32 10.01
CA ALA A 54 5.61 -0.36 10.33
C ALA A 54 6.26 -1.69 9.91
N GLY A 55 7.59 -1.67 9.72
CA GLY A 55 8.38 -2.82 9.28
C GLY A 55 9.65 -2.44 8.53
N GLY A 56 10.57 -3.39 8.35
CA GLY A 56 11.84 -3.20 7.65
C GLY A 56 11.69 -2.86 6.16
N THR A 57 12.78 -2.46 5.51
CA THR A 57 12.80 -2.24 4.05
C THR A 57 12.45 -3.55 3.33
N GLY A 58 11.59 -3.48 2.30
CA GLY A 58 11.15 -4.66 1.56
C GLY A 58 10.11 -5.54 2.26
N SER A 59 9.65 -5.20 3.48
CA SER A 59 8.67 -6.02 4.23
C SER A 59 7.22 -5.94 3.73
N GLY A 60 6.96 -5.31 2.59
CA GLY A 60 5.62 -5.19 2.02
C GLY A 60 4.73 -4.10 2.62
N LYS A 61 5.28 -3.11 3.34
CA LYS A 61 4.49 -2.01 3.94
C LYS A 61 3.60 -1.29 2.94
N THR A 62 4.15 -0.84 1.81
CA THR A 62 3.40 -0.14 0.77
C THR A 62 2.32 -1.03 0.16
N THR A 63 2.62 -2.32 -0.02
CA THR A 63 1.65 -3.33 -0.50
C THR A 63 0.48 -3.47 0.47
N PHE A 64 0.76 -3.54 1.77
CA PHE A 64 -0.28 -3.62 2.80
C PHE A 64 -1.04 -2.29 2.96
N GLY A 65 -0.35 -1.15 2.78
CA GLY A 65 -0.98 0.17 2.70
C GLY A 65 -2.02 0.24 1.57
N ASN A 66 -1.72 -0.33 0.40
CA ASN A 66 -2.69 -0.45 -0.69
C ASN A 66 -3.89 -1.34 -0.34
N ALA A 67 -3.68 -2.40 0.46
CA ALA A 67 -4.78 -3.21 0.97
C ALA A 67 -5.70 -2.41 1.92
N LEU A 68 -5.12 -1.56 2.77
CA LEU A 68 -5.86 -0.64 3.63
C LEU A 68 -6.64 0.40 2.82
N LEU A 69 -6.01 1.03 1.83
CA LEU A 69 -6.67 2.00 0.95
C LEU A 69 -7.86 1.38 0.21
N HIS A 70 -7.68 0.16 -0.31
CA HIS A 70 -8.78 -0.61 -0.89
C HIS A 70 -9.88 -0.89 0.14
N GLN A 71 -9.52 -1.27 1.37
CA GLN A 71 -10.53 -1.51 2.40
C GLN A 71 -11.29 -0.23 2.77
N ILE A 72 -10.62 0.93 2.83
CA ILE A 72 -11.22 2.25 3.07
C ILE A 72 -12.20 2.59 1.94
N SER A 73 -11.81 2.44 0.68
CA SER A 73 -12.69 2.75 -0.47
C SER A 73 -13.96 1.89 -0.51
N MET A 74 -13.93 0.70 0.09
CA MET A 74 -15.12 -0.17 0.22
C MET A 74 -16.06 0.23 1.36
N VAL A 75 -15.52 0.69 2.51
CA VAL A 75 -16.33 0.95 3.71
C VAL A 75 -16.68 2.42 3.91
N ALA A 76 -15.98 3.33 3.24
CA ALA A 76 -16.16 4.77 3.33
C ALA A 76 -16.04 5.44 1.94
N PRO A 77 -16.91 5.08 0.97
CA PRO A 77 -16.79 5.52 -0.42
C PRO A 77 -16.97 7.03 -0.61
N ASP A 78 -17.65 7.71 0.31
CA ASP A 78 -17.91 9.17 0.23
C ASP A 78 -16.79 10.01 0.88
N GLU A 79 -15.74 9.38 1.40
CA GLU A 79 -14.64 10.08 2.04
C GLU A 79 -13.60 10.56 1.05
N ARG A 80 -13.25 11.84 1.17
CA ARG A 80 -12.18 12.44 0.38
C ARG A 80 -10.81 11.95 0.86
N MET A 81 -10.03 11.36 -0.04
CA MET A 81 -8.66 10.96 0.23
C MET A 81 -7.64 11.97 -0.29
N VAL A 82 -6.56 12.16 0.46
CA VAL A 82 -5.36 12.90 0.04
C VAL A 82 -4.17 11.98 0.24
N ILE A 83 -3.43 11.71 -0.84
CA ILE A 83 -2.25 10.86 -0.84
C ILE A 83 -1.02 11.73 -1.04
N ILE A 84 -0.04 11.57 -0.17
CA ILE A 84 1.25 12.26 -0.25
C ILE A 84 2.32 11.16 -0.32
N GLU A 85 2.97 11.05 -1.48
CA GLU A 85 4.03 10.09 -1.73
C GLU A 85 5.10 10.70 -2.63
N ASP A 86 6.35 10.26 -2.48
CA ASP A 86 7.48 10.71 -3.31
C ASP A 86 7.51 9.94 -4.64
N THR A 87 7.34 8.62 -4.58
CA THR A 87 7.16 7.76 -5.76
C THR A 87 5.73 7.27 -5.81
N ASN A 88 5.11 7.31 -6.99
CA ASN A 88 3.72 6.89 -7.21
C ASN A 88 3.55 5.36 -7.10
N GLU A 89 3.48 4.84 -5.88
CA GLU A 89 3.35 3.41 -5.56
C GLU A 89 1.95 3.07 -5.00
N LEU A 90 1.28 4.04 -4.36
CA LEU A 90 -0.04 3.86 -3.79
C LEU A 90 -1.13 3.81 -4.87
N GLN A 91 -2.18 3.06 -4.56
CA GLN A 91 -3.31 2.78 -5.43
C GLN A 91 -4.59 2.95 -4.63
N CYS A 92 -5.36 3.95 -5.00
CA CYS A 92 -6.63 4.26 -4.38
C CYS A 92 -7.70 4.33 -5.46
N SER A 93 -8.81 3.62 -5.23
CA SER A 93 -9.98 3.58 -6.10
C SER A 93 -11.17 4.37 -5.55
N ALA A 94 -10.99 5.06 -4.41
CA ALA A 94 -12.03 5.97 -3.93
C ALA A 94 -12.21 7.15 -4.91
N PRO A 95 -13.44 7.66 -5.05
CA PRO A 95 -13.77 8.75 -5.96
C PRO A 95 -13.06 10.07 -5.64
#